data_AF-A0A3B8JJP9-F1
#
_entry.id   AF-A0A3B8JJP9-F1
#
_cell.length_a   1.000
_cell.length_b   1.000
_cell.length_c   1.000
_cell.angle_alpha   90.00
_cell.angle_beta   90.00
_cell.angle_gamma   90.00
#
_symmetry.space_group_name_H-M   'P 1'
#
loop_
_entity.id
_entity.type
_entity.pdbx_description
1 polymer ?
#
loop_
_entity_poly.entity_id
_entity_poly.type
_entity_poly.pdbx_seq_one_letter_code
_entity_poly.pdbx_strand_id
1 'polypeptide(L)'
;METLTLNVPPTVGLTDEQFYQLCVANEQWQLELTAEGKLIIMPPTGGESGISNAGLTAKLYNWNDNTQLGKVFDSSTEFRLPSGAKRSPDVSWVILQRWEALPREDKKRFPPVCPDFVIELRSET
;
A
#
# COMPACT_ATOMS: atom_id res chain seq x y z
N MET A 1 -2.27 14.08 -12.11
CA MET A 1 -2.80 14.96 -11.05
C MET A 1 -1.74 15.05 -9.98
N GLU A 2 -1.53 16.24 -9.40
CA GLU A 2 -0.53 16.40 -8.34
C GLU A 2 -1.00 15.77 -7.02
N THR A 3 -0.07 15.15 -6.30
CA THR A 3 -0.34 14.67 -4.95
C THR A 3 -0.38 15.86 -3.99
N LEU A 4 -1.31 15.83 -3.03
CA LEU A 4 -1.31 16.80 -1.94
C LEU A 4 -0.50 16.23 -0.77
N THR A 5 0.41 17.02 -0.21
CA THR A 5 1.24 16.59 0.92
C THR A 5 1.04 17.49 2.13
N LEU A 6 0.79 16.88 3.28
CA LEU A 6 0.76 17.53 4.60
C LEU A 6 1.98 17.08 5.40
N ASN A 7 2.71 18.02 6.00
CA ASN A 7 3.81 17.68 6.89
C ASN A 7 3.25 17.42 8.29
N VAL A 8 3.43 16.21 8.79
CA VAL A 8 3.04 15.78 10.15
C VAL A 8 4.31 15.81 11.02
N PRO A 9 4.54 16.89 11.79
CA PRO A 9 5.71 16.95 12.64
C PRO A 9 5.64 15.89 13.75
N PRO A 10 6.79 15.40 14.27
CA PRO A 10 6.81 14.41 15.33
C PRO A 10 6.01 14.80 16.59
N THR A 11 5.85 16.10 16.85
CA THR A 11 5.05 16.63 17.97
C THR A 11 3.57 16.30 17.90
N VAL A 12 3.03 15.97 16.71
CA VAL A 12 1.65 15.48 16.56
C VAL A 12 1.50 14.06 17.11
N GLY A 13 2.59 13.27 17.14
CA GLY A 13 2.58 11.93 17.70
C GLY A 13 1.66 10.95 16.99
N LEU A 14 1.56 11.04 15.65
CA LEU A 14 0.67 10.19 14.84
C LEU A 14 1.09 8.72 14.91
N THR A 15 0.35 7.93 15.69
CA THR A 15 0.58 6.49 15.87
C THR A 15 0.01 5.67 14.71
N ASP A 16 0.41 4.39 14.61
CA ASP A 16 -0.14 3.46 13.61
C ASP A 16 -1.66 3.29 13.74
N GLU A 17 -2.18 3.27 14.97
CA GLU A 17 -3.62 3.19 15.22
C GLU A 17 -4.33 4.44 14.74
N GLN A 18 -3.80 5.62 15.06
CA GLN A 18 -4.39 6.88 14.61
C GLN A 18 -4.33 7.04 13.10
N PHE A 19 -3.24 6.63 12.45
CA PHE A 19 -3.14 6.61 10.99
C PHE A 19 -4.18 5.67 10.37
N TYR A 20 -4.36 4.46 10.91
CA TYR A 20 -5.40 3.55 10.44
C TYR A 20 -6.79 4.14 10.56
N GLN A 21 -7.14 4.73 11.72
CA GLN A 21 -8.43 5.38 11.91
C GLN A 21 -8.62 6.58 10.98
N LEU A 22 -7.54 7.32 10.68
CA LEU A 22 -7.57 8.40 9.71
C LEU A 22 -7.91 7.88 8.30
N CYS A 23 -7.31 6.78 7.86
CA CYS A 23 -7.63 6.16 6.57
C CYS A 23 -9.08 5.65 6.54
N VAL A 24 -9.54 4.96 7.59
CA VAL A 24 -10.93 4.45 7.68
C VAL A 24 -11.95 5.59 7.65
N ALA A 25 -11.69 6.69 8.35
CA ALA A 25 -12.57 7.86 8.34
C ALA A 25 -12.60 8.62 7.00
N ASN A 26 -11.66 8.32 6.10
CA ASN A 26 -11.48 8.99 4.81
C ASN A 26 -11.30 7.97 3.69
N GLU A 27 -12.10 6.89 3.68
CA GLU A 27 -12.00 5.76 2.74
C GLU A 27 -12.04 6.17 1.25
N GLN A 28 -12.59 7.34 0.94
CA GLN A 28 -12.62 7.91 -0.40
C GLN A 28 -11.24 8.40 -0.89
N TRP A 29 -10.25 8.48 0.00
CA TRP A 29 -8.89 8.91 -0.29
C TRP A 29 -7.91 7.78 0.00
N GLN A 30 -6.93 7.61 -0.88
CA GLN A 30 -5.75 6.78 -0.58
C GLN A 30 -4.70 7.67 0.11
N LEU A 31 -4.41 7.35 1.36
CA LEU A 31 -3.49 8.08 2.22
C LEU A 31 -2.23 7.26 2.47
N GLU A 32 -1.06 7.84 2.21
CA GLU A 32 0.22 7.24 2.55
C GLU A 32 1.00 8.11 3.54
N LEU A 33 1.97 7.52 4.24
CA LEU A 33 2.85 8.25 5.16
C LEU A 33 4.32 7.92 4.90
N THR A 34 5.14 8.94 4.64
CA THR A 34 6.59 8.72 4.51
C THR A 34 7.26 8.54 5.87
N ALA A 35 8.48 8.00 5.90
CA ALA A 35 9.26 7.85 7.14
C ALA A 35 9.57 9.20 7.81
N GLU A 36 9.60 10.28 7.02
CA GLU A 36 9.84 11.65 7.48
C GLU A 36 8.57 12.35 7.98
N GLY A 37 7.42 11.66 8.00
CA GLY A 37 6.15 12.22 8.46
C GLY A 37 5.42 13.07 7.41
N LYS A 38 5.65 12.83 6.11
CA LYS A 38 4.83 13.45 5.07
C LYS A 38 3.59 12.59 4.81
N LEU A 39 2.41 13.12 5.15
CA LEU A 39 1.13 12.50 4.83
C LEU A 39 0.74 12.89 3.41
N ILE A 40 0.68 11.91 2.52
CA ILE A 40 0.44 12.09 1.09
C ILE A 40 -0.98 11.64 0.80
N ILE A 41 -1.73 12.51 0.12
CA ILE A 41 -3.07 12.22 -0.38
C ILE A 41 -2.93 11.94 -1.88
N MET A 42 -3.14 10.68 -2.24
CA MET A 42 -3.05 10.23 -3.62
C MET A 42 -4.31 10.64 -4.39
N PRO A 43 -4.18 11.25 -5.59
CA PRO A 43 -5.32 11.52 -6.44
C PRO A 43 -5.91 10.22 -6.99
N PRO A 44 -7.17 10.23 -7.43
CA PRO A 44 -7.76 9.05 -8.08
C PRO A 44 -7.02 8.71 -9.38
N THR A 45 -6.88 7.42 -9.64
CA THR A 45 -6.25 6.88 -10.85
C THR A 45 -7.15 7.06 -12.08
N GLY A 46 -6.59 7.58 -13.17
CA GLY A 46 -7.28 7.72 -14.46
C GLY A 46 -7.50 6.38 -15.17
N GLY A 47 -8.35 6.36 -16.20
CA GLY A 47 -8.78 5.13 -16.88
C GLY A 47 -7.63 4.33 -17.52
N GLU A 48 -6.72 4.97 -18.24
CA GLU A 48 -5.61 4.27 -18.91
C GLU A 48 -4.59 3.69 -17.93
N SER A 49 -4.24 4.46 -16.89
CA SER A 49 -3.43 3.97 -15.78
C SER A 49 -4.12 2.81 -15.06
N GLY A 50 -5.44 2.90 -14.84
CA GLY A 50 -6.23 1.84 -14.23
C GLY A 50 -6.25 0.54 -15.05
N ILE A 51 -6.44 0.63 -16.38
CA ILE A 51 -6.36 -0.53 -17.28
C ILE A 51 -4.97 -1.16 -17.24
N SER A 52 -3.93 -0.33 -17.29
CA SER A 52 -2.54 -0.80 -17.24
C SER A 52 -2.24 -1.49 -15.91
N ASN A 53 -2.65 -0.89 -14.78
CA ASN A 53 -2.44 -1.48 -13.47
C ASN A 53 -3.21 -2.80 -13.30
N ALA A 54 -4.47 -2.86 -13.74
CA ALA A 54 -5.26 -4.10 -13.71
C ALA A 54 -4.56 -5.22 -14.49
N GLY A 55 -3.95 -4.91 -15.64
CA GLY A 55 -3.15 -5.86 -16.41
C GLY A 55 -1.89 -6.34 -15.68
N LEU A 56 -1.19 -5.45 -14.98
CA LEU A 56 -0.02 -5.79 -14.17
C LEU A 56 -0.39 -6.70 -12.99
N THR A 57 -1.43 -6.34 -12.23
CA THR A 57 -1.98 -7.15 -11.14
C THR A 57 -2.38 -8.54 -11.62
N ALA A 58 -3.11 -8.64 -12.75
CA ALA A 58 -3.55 -9.92 -13.28
C ALA A 58 -2.36 -10.82 -13.67
N LYS A 59 -1.31 -10.27 -14.29
CA LYS A 59 -0.10 -11.04 -14.65
C LYS A 59 0.59 -11.61 -13.42
N LEU A 60 0.80 -10.78 -12.40
CA LEU A 60 1.47 -11.23 -11.17
C LEU A 60 0.60 -12.22 -10.39
N TYR A 61 -0.71 -11.96 -10.30
CA TYR A 61 -1.68 -12.86 -9.68
C TYR A 61 -1.67 -14.24 -10.36
N ASN A 62 -1.78 -14.30 -11.69
CA ASN A 62 -1.81 -15.56 -12.42
C ASN A 62 -0.50 -16.35 -12.25
N TRP A 63 0.65 -15.67 -12.24
CA TRP A 63 1.93 -16.33 -11.94
C TRP A 63 1.93 -16.90 -10.51
N ASN A 64 1.47 -16.13 -9.53
CA ASN A 64 1.41 -16.56 -8.13
C ASN A 64 0.40 -17.69 -7.93
N ASP A 65 -0.73 -17.69 -8.63
CA ASP A 65 -1.73 -18.75 -8.56
C ASP A 65 -1.23 -20.07 -9.15
N ASN A 66 -0.35 -20.02 -10.15
CA ASN A 66 0.30 -21.24 -10.67
C ASN A 66 1.41 -21.76 -9.74
N THR A 67 2.13 -20.87 -9.07
CA THR A 67 3.33 -21.24 -8.29
C THR A 67 3.06 -21.41 -6.79
N GLN A 68 1.98 -20.81 -6.28
CA GLN A 68 1.56 -20.81 -4.87
C GLN A 68 2.66 -20.34 -3.91
N LEU A 69 3.56 -19.47 -4.37
CA LEU A 69 4.73 -19.02 -3.59
C LEU A 69 4.41 -17.89 -2.62
N GLY A 70 3.27 -17.22 -2.75
CA GLY A 70 2.94 -16.05 -1.94
C GLY A 70 1.53 -15.52 -2.10
N LYS A 71 1.37 -14.23 -1.84
CA LYS A 71 0.11 -13.48 -1.97
C LYS A 71 0.37 -12.20 -2.76
N VAL A 72 -0.53 -11.89 -3.68
CA VAL A 72 -0.54 -10.66 -4.48
C VAL A 72 -1.58 -9.72 -3.88
N PHE A 73 -1.25 -8.43 -3.87
CA PHE A 73 -2.06 -7.35 -3.34
C PHE A 73 -2.22 -6.27 -4.42
N ASP A 74 -3.38 -5.62 -4.43
CA ASP A 74 -3.72 -4.55 -5.37
C ASP A 74 -3.15 -3.19 -4.91
N SER A 75 -3.43 -2.15 -5.69
CA SER A 75 -2.94 -0.78 -5.49
C SER A 75 -3.53 -0.06 -4.28
N SER A 76 -4.48 -0.67 -3.56
CA SER A 76 -5.13 -0.07 -2.40
C SER A 76 -4.64 -0.65 -1.06
N THR A 77 -3.78 -1.67 -1.12
CA THR A 77 -3.27 -2.31 0.08
C THR A 77 -2.13 -1.53 0.69
N GLU A 78 -2.39 -0.93 1.85
CA GLU A 78 -1.39 -0.20 2.63
C GLU A 78 -0.53 -1.13 3.51
N PHE A 79 0.79 -1.02 3.42
CA PHE A 79 1.77 -1.78 4.20
C PHE A 79 2.49 -0.90 5.22
N ARG A 80 2.66 -1.39 6.46
CA ARG A 80 3.53 -0.72 7.45
C ARG A 80 4.96 -1.24 7.28
N LEU A 81 5.86 -0.36 6.85
CA LEU A 81 7.25 -0.68 6.57
C LEU A 81 8.13 -0.56 7.83
N PRO A 82 9.28 -1.29 7.91
CA PRO A 82 10.21 -1.18 9.03
C PRO A 82 10.78 0.23 9.26
N SER A 83 10.77 1.08 8.23
CA SER A 83 11.15 2.49 8.34
C SER A 83 10.13 3.37 9.05
N GLY A 84 8.95 2.83 9.40
CA GLY A 84 7.80 3.58 9.94
C GLY A 84 6.87 4.17 8.87
N ALA A 85 7.30 4.15 7.60
CA ALA A 85 6.47 4.55 6.47
C ALA A 85 5.27 3.63 6.30
N LYS A 86 4.15 4.18 5.83
CA LYS A 86 3.02 3.43 5.28
C LYS A 86 2.93 3.71 3.78
N ARG A 87 2.92 2.65 2.96
CA ARG A 87 2.89 2.73 1.49
C ARG A 87 1.89 1.77 0.90
N SER A 88 1.29 2.13 -0.23
CA SER A 88 0.38 1.29 -1.01
C SER A 88 0.83 1.24 -2.48
N PRO A 89 1.84 0.39 -2.80
CA PRO A 89 2.36 0.25 -4.16
C PRO A 89 1.30 -0.22 -5.14
N ASP A 90 1.44 0.11 -6.43
CA ASP A 90 0.45 -0.24 -7.47
C ASP A 90 0.18 -1.76 -7.58
N VAL A 91 1.21 -2.58 -7.42
CA VAL A 91 1.11 -4.04 -7.26
C VAL A 91 2.15 -4.51 -6.26
N SER A 92 1.76 -5.36 -5.30
CA SER A 92 2.69 -5.92 -4.31
C SER A 92 2.59 -7.44 -4.24
N TRP A 93 3.70 -8.11 -3.92
CA TRP A 93 3.73 -9.53 -3.61
C TRP A 93 4.55 -9.82 -2.36
N VAL A 94 4.02 -10.68 -1.50
CA VAL A 94 4.67 -11.15 -0.26
C VAL A 94 4.81 -12.66 -0.32
N ILE A 95 6.00 -13.19 -0.02
CA ILE A 95 6.24 -14.63 0.04
C ILE A 95 5.37 -15.28 1.12
N LEU A 96 4.87 -16.49 0.84
CA LEU A 96 3.82 -17.13 1.63
C LEU A 96 4.20 -17.29 3.10
N GLN A 97 5.45 -17.66 3.37
CA GLN A 97 5.94 -17.82 4.74
C GLN A 97 5.83 -16.52 5.56
N ARG A 98 6.18 -15.38 4.96
CA ARG A 98 6.12 -14.06 5.64
C ARG A 98 4.68 -13.63 5.86
N TRP A 99 3.81 -13.86 4.87
CA TRP A 99 2.38 -13.61 5.03
C TRP A 99 1.77 -14.47 6.13
N GLU A 100 2.02 -15.79 6.11
CA GLU A 100 1.38 -16.70 7.06
C GLU A 100 1.82 -16.50 8.50
N ALA A 101 3.05 -16.04 8.71
CA ALA A 101 3.58 -15.66 10.02
C ALA A 101 2.87 -14.46 10.67
N LEU A 102 2.11 -13.66 9.90
CA LEU A 102 1.39 -12.51 10.46
C LEU A 102 0.21 -12.94 11.36
N PRO A 103 0.00 -12.26 12.50
CA PRO A 103 -1.21 -12.39 13.28
C PRO A 103 -2.46 -12.13 12.44
N ARG A 104 -3.57 -12.79 12.78
CA ARG A 104 -4.84 -12.64 12.05
C ARG A 104 -5.35 -11.19 12.02
N GLU A 105 -5.10 -10.42 13.08
CA GLU A 105 -5.50 -9.02 13.16
C GLU A 105 -4.70 -8.14 12.20
N ASP A 106 -3.39 -8.38 12.08
CA ASP A 106 -2.54 -7.67 11.13
C ASP A 106 -2.90 -7.99 9.67
N LYS A 107 -3.26 -9.25 9.37
CA LYS A 107 -3.76 -9.65 8.04
C LYS A 107 -5.06 -8.94 7.63
N LYS A 108 -5.84 -8.42 8.58
CA LYS A 108 -7.11 -7.72 8.34
C LYS A 108 -6.98 -6.19 8.30
N ARG A 109 -5.81 -5.65 8.67
CA ARG A 109 -5.53 -4.22 8.70
C ARG A 109 -4.40 -3.92 7.71
N PHE A 110 -3.55 -2.96 8.02
CA PHE A 110 -2.33 -2.67 7.26
C PHE A 110 -1.22 -3.61 7.74
N PRO A 111 -0.85 -4.64 6.96
CA PRO A 111 0.09 -5.65 7.43
C PRO A 111 1.49 -5.02 7.68
N PRO A 112 2.13 -5.33 8.83
CA PRO A 112 3.47 -4.85 9.16
C PRO A 112 4.54 -5.69 8.46
N VAL A 113 4.51 -5.68 7.13
CA VAL A 113 5.41 -6.46 6.28
C VAL A 113 5.84 -5.61 5.09
N CYS A 114 7.14 -5.59 4.80
CA CYS A 114 7.64 -5.03 3.55
C CYS A 114 7.41 -6.06 2.42
N PRO A 115 6.70 -5.73 1.32
CA PRO A 115 6.57 -6.64 0.19
C PRO A 115 7.93 -7.13 -0.33
N ASP A 116 7.99 -8.40 -0.77
CA ASP A 116 9.19 -8.99 -1.36
C ASP A 116 9.40 -8.53 -2.81
N PHE A 117 8.32 -8.12 -3.47
CA PHE A 117 8.33 -7.55 -4.81
C PHE A 117 7.23 -6.50 -4.94
N VAL A 118 7.52 -5.40 -5.64
CA VAL A 118 6.58 -4.32 -5.94
C VAL A 118 6.69 -3.91 -7.40
N ILE A 119 5.59 -3.43 -7.97
CA ILE A 119 5.55 -2.72 -9.24
C ILE A 119 4.93 -1.35 -8.94
N GLU A 120 5.56 -0.30 -9.45
CA GLU A 120 4.99 1.05 -9.50
C GLU A 120 4.81 1.44 -10.97
N LEU A 121 3.58 1.80 -11.33
CA LEU A 121 3.23 2.31 -12.65
C LEU A 121 3.37 3.82 -12.62
N ARG A 122 4.38 4.33 -13.32
CA ARG A 122 4.58 5.77 -13.44
C ARG A 122 3.32 6.44 -13.99
N SER A 123 2.80 7.42 -13.26
CA SER A 123 1.74 8.31 -13.72
C SER A 123 2.19 9.11 -14.95
N GLU A 124 1.24 9.49 -15.80
CA GLU A 124 1.50 10.34 -16.95
C GLU A 124 2.10 11.70 -16.53
N THR A 125 1.64 12.23 -15.39
CA THR A 125 2.08 13.48 -14.77
C THR A 125 3.17 13.26 -13.75
#